data_AF-A0A840BYC9-F1
#
_entry.id   AF-A0A840BYC9-F1
#
_cell.length_a   1.000
_cell.length_b   1.000
_cell.length_c   1.000
_cell.angle_alpha   90.00
_cell.angle_beta   90.00
_cell.angle_gamma   90.00
#
_symmetry.space_group_name_H-M   'P 1'
#
loop_
_entity.id
_entity.type
_entity.pdbx_description
1 polymer ?
#
loop_
_entity_poly.entity_id
_entity_poly.type
_entity_poly.pdbx_seq_one_letter_code
_entity_poly.pdbx_strand_id
1 'polypeptide(L)'
;MSVLLSVSGFGRSIGRRLIAVFLALACLAAAGTATAQTFQTSADFAILMDARTRGILFAKAPDTPMVPASLVKVMTAAVVFEEIKAGRLSLEDTFAVSENAWRRGGAPSGGSTMFAIVNSRVPIADLLRGLIVHSGNDAAIALAEGIAGTEENFARLMNERAKAIGLRNSTFRNATGYADPEQRTTARDLAELSLYLVENFPDLYAIFGEREFTWNKIRQQNRNPLLAMDIGADGLKTGNLAESGYGLVGSAVRDGQRLVVVLNGLPNARERGNEGRKLLDWGFNNFETRELFKSGEVIDQAQVYGGARGRVPLLAREAVRVLVPRGTSDRLDVKVVYRGPLRAPVAAGMEVGHLRVTRDDVDALVVPLYTGEAVESGSLSQRAFDALFELSTGAIRDALSKLL
;
A
#
# COMPACT_ATOMS: atom_id res chain seq x y z
N MET A 1 -92.51 -10.64 -1.31
CA MET A 1 -91.31 -11.32 -1.83
C MET A 1 -90.32 -10.24 -2.23
N SER A 2 -89.07 -10.36 -1.81
CA SER A 2 -87.92 -9.50 -2.15
C SER A 2 -87.77 -8.20 -1.34
N VAL A 3 -86.91 -8.33 -0.32
CA VAL A 3 -86.22 -7.28 0.44
C VAL A 3 -85.22 -6.54 -0.46
N LEU A 4 -85.02 -5.24 -0.28
CA LEU A 4 -83.68 -4.62 -0.37
C LEU A 4 -83.65 -3.23 0.29
N LEU A 5 -82.85 -3.17 1.36
CA LEU A 5 -82.51 -2.00 2.16
C LEU A 5 -81.46 -1.12 1.48
N SER A 6 -81.59 0.18 1.73
CA SER A 6 -80.59 1.25 1.66
C SER A 6 -79.22 0.87 2.24
N VAL A 7 -78.12 1.32 1.61
CA VAL A 7 -77.00 2.00 2.30
C VAL A 7 -76.34 3.01 1.35
N SER A 8 -76.52 4.29 1.63
CA SER A 8 -75.70 5.39 1.13
C SER A 8 -74.54 5.68 2.08
N GLY A 9 -73.35 5.94 1.53
CA GLY A 9 -72.34 6.79 2.18
C GLY A 9 -71.39 6.16 3.20
N PHE A 10 -70.54 5.21 2.81
CA PHE A 10 -69.34 4.85 3.61
C PHE A 10 -68.15 4.35 2.75
N GLY A 11 -67.87 5.02 1.62
CA GLY A 11 -66.87 4.51 0.65
C GLY A 11 -65.62 5.36 0.41
N ARG A 12 -65.62 6.67 0.72
CA ARG A 12 -64.58 7.58 0.22
C ARG A 12 -63.44 7.92 1.18
N SER A 13 -63.60 7.74 2.50
CA SER A 13 -62.54 8.06 3.48
C SER A 13 -61.60 6.89 3.78
N ILE A 14 -62.09 5.65 3.69
CA ILE A 14 -61.30 4.44 3.95
C ILE A 14 -60.30 4.20 2.80
N GLY A 15 -60.71 4.40 1.55
CA GLY A 15 -59.81 4.31 0.39
C GLY A 15 -58.65 5.31 0.43
N ARG A 16 -58.89 6.55 0.87
CA ARG A 16 -57.84 7.57 1.02
C ARG A 16 -56.86 7.27 2.17
N ARG A 17 -57.35 6.70 3.28
CA ARG A 17 -56.50 6.28 4.41
C ARG A 17 -55.68 5.02 4.09
N LEU A 18 -56.25 4.06 3.36
CA LEU A 18 -55.51 2.88 2.89
C LEU A 18 -54.44 3.23 1.86
N ILE A 19 -54.72 4.16 0.93
CA ILE A 19 -53.73 4.67 -0.03
C ILE A 19 -52.60 5.42 0.70
N ALA A 20 -52.92 6.24 1.72
CA ALA A 20 -51.91 6.95 2.50
C ALA A 20 -51.01 6.00 3.33
N VAL A 21 -51.57 4.93 3.88
CA VAL A 21 -50.80 3.88 4.58
C VAL A 21 -49.95 3.06 3.60
N PHE A 22 -50.47 2.76 2.41
CA PHE A 22 -49.71 2.07 1.36
C PHE A 22 -48.56 2.94 0.81
N LEU A 23 -48.77 4.26 0.65
CA LEU A 23 -47.71 5.19 0.26
C LEU A 23 -46.67 5.39 1.38
N ALA A 24 -47.08 5.38 2.65
CA ALA A 24 -46.16 5.46 3.78
C ALA A 24 -45.31 4.17 3.91
N LEU A 25 -45.90 2.98 3.72
CA LEU A 25 -45.14 1.73 3.68
C LEU A 25 -44.25 1.62 2.43
N ALA A 26 -44.68 2.15 1.27
CA ALA A 26 -43.85 2.20 0.07
C ALA A 26 -42.66 3.16 0.23
N CYS A 27 -42.81 4.26 1.00
CA CYS A 27 -41.69 5.15 1.33
C CYS A 27 -40.72 4.52 2.34
N LEU A 28 -41.19 3.68 3.27
CA LEU A 28 -40.30 2.89 4.14
C LEU A 28 -39.59 1.75 3.40
N ALA A 29 -40.17 1.20 2.33
CA ALA A 29 -39.51 0.22 1.46
C ALA A 29 -38.58 0.85 0.41
N ALA A 30 -38.74 2.14 0.12
CA ALA A 30 -37.88 2.93 -0.77
C ALA A 30 -36.74 3.67 -0.03
N ALA A 31 -36.68 3.57 1.30
CA ALA A 31 -35.42 3.72 2.02
C ALA A 31 -34.56 2.50 1.67
N GLY A 32 -34.07 2.46 0.42
CA GLY A 32 -33.03 1.54 0.03
C GLY A 32 -31.94 1.66 1.09
N THR A 33 -31.52 0.52 1.61
CA THR A 33 -30.22 0.44 2.26
C THR A 33 -29.27 1.16 1.32
N ALA A 34 -28.75 2.31 1.74
CA ALA A 34 -27.64 2.94 1.06
C ALA A 34 -26.51 1.93 1.18
N THR A 35 -26.45 1.01 0.23
CA THR A 35 -25.31 0.14 0.02
C THR A 35 -24.17 1.10 -0.16
N ALA A 36 -23.21 1.05 0.78
CA ALA A 36 -21.99 1.83 0.70
C ALA A 36 -21.52 1.77 -0.76
N GLN A 37 -21.40 2.94 -1.41
CA GLN A 37 -21.02 3.00 -2.83
C GLN A 37 -19.68 2.28 -2.97
N THR A 38 -19.71 1.05 -3.46
CA THR A 38 -18.50 0.31 -3.79
C THR A 38 -17.88 1.00 -4.99
N PHE A 39 -16.69 1.59 -4.78
CA PHE A 39 -15.95 2.21 -5.86
C PHE A 39 -15.73 1.19 -6.99
N GLN A 40 -15.97 1.61 -8.23
CA GLN A 40 -15.76 0.79 -9.41
C GLN A 40 -14.67 1.40 -10.28
N THR A 41 -13.77 0.52 -10.77
CA THR A 41 -12.69 0.88 -11.68
C THR A 41 -12.57 -0.10 -12.84
N SER A 42 -12.20 0.45 -14.00
CA SER A 42 -11.86 -0.32 -15.20
C SER A 42 -10.46 -0.94 -15.14
N ALA A 43 -9.61 -0.58 -14.17
CA ALA A 43 -8.31 -1.22 -14.00
C ALA A 43 -8.47 -2.68 -13.60
N ASP A 44 -7.66 -3.58 -14.14
CA ASP A 44 -7.65 -4.99 -13.76
C ASP A 44 -7.12 -5.18 -12.34
N PHE A 45 -6.12 -4.38 -11.98
CA PHE A 45 -5.46 -4.39 -10.68
C PHE A 45 -5.52 -3.00 -10.06
N ALA A 46 -5.89 -2.93 -8.79
CA ALA A 46 -5.96 -1.68 -8.07
C ALA A 46 -5.70 -1.85 -6.57
N ILE A 47 -5.00 -0.89 -5.97
CA ILE A 47 -4.97 -0.71 -4.52
C ILE A 47 -4.91 0.79 -4.19
N LEU A 48 -5.60 1.18 -3.13
CA LEU A 48 -5.50 2.50 -2.51
C LEU A 48 -5.17 2.31 -1.04
N MET A 49 -4.09 2.94 -0.60
CA MET A 49 -3.56 2.77 0.75
C MET A 49 -3.29 4.13 1.40
N ASP A 50 -3.60 4.25 2.69
CA ASP A 50 -3.20 5.39 3.51
C ASP A 50 -1.77 5.20 4.01
N ALA A 51 -0.93 6.22 3.83
CA ALA A 51 0.50 6.10 4.12
C ALA A 51 0.81 5.96 5.61
N ARG A 52 0.05 6.62 6.48
CA ARG A 52 0.30 6.64 7.92
C ARG A 52 -0.07 5.31 8.57
N THR A 53 -1.18 4.73 8.15
CA THR A 53 -1.74 3.51 8.75
C THR A 53 -1.36 2.24 8.00
N ARG A 54 -0.85 2.38 6.76
CA ARG A 54 -0.78 1.30 5.75
C ARG A 54 -2.12 0.60 5.52
N GLY A 55 -3.21 1.26 5.90
CA GLY A 55 -4.56 0.74 5.80
C GLY A 55 -5.05 0.72 4.36
N ILE A 56 -5.65 -0.39 3.95
CA ILE A 56 -6.20 -0.55 2.61
C ILE A 56 -7.58 0.08 2.57
N LEU A 57 -7.75 1.10 1.73
CA LEU A 57 -9.02 1.79 1.51
C LEU A 57 -9.81 1.16 0.35
N PHE A 58 -9.09 0.66 -0.65
CA PHE A 58 -9.66 -0.06 -1.80
C PHE A 58 -8.67 -1.10 -2.30
N ALA A 59 -9.18 -2.24 -2.75
CA ALA A 59 -8.38 -3.28 -3.38
C ALA A 59 -9.17 -4.02 -4.46
N LYS A 60 -8.52 -4.30 -5.58
CA LYS A 60 -8.98 -5.19 -6.66
C LYS A 60 -7.77 -5.98 -7.16
N ALA A 61 -7.80 -7.30 -6.95
CA ALA A 61 -6.69 -8.20 -7.27
C ALA A 61 -5.31 -7.67 -6.77
N PRO A 62 -5.19 -7.18 -5.51
CA PRO A 62 -4.00 -6.43 -5.07
C PRO A 62 -2.73 -7.29 -5.02
N ASP A 63 -2.88 -8.60 -4.83
CA ASP A 63 -1.82 -9.60 -4.66
C ASP A 63 -1.62 -10.47 -5.92
N THR A 64 -2.39 -10.22 -6.98
CA THR A 64 -2.28 -10.98 -8.23
C THR A 64 -1.02 -10.53 -9.00
N PRO A 65 -0.16 -11.46 -9.45
CA PRO A 65 1.02 -11.12 -10.24
C PRO A 65 0.64 -10.40 -11.55
N MET A 66 1.29 -9.27 -11.82
CA MET A 66 1.10 -8.45 -13.01
C MET A 66 2.44 -8.05 -13.63
N VAL A 67 2.43 -7.79 -14.94
CA VAL A 67 3.59 -7.24 -15.66
C VAL A 67 3.74 -5.75 -15.30
N PRO A 68 4.88 -5.32 -14.72
CA PRO A 68 5.04 -3.96 -14.21
C PRO A 68 5.31 -2.89 -15.28
N ALA A 69 5.83 -3.26 -16.46
CA ALA A 69 6.41 -2.30 -17.40
C ALA A 69 7.39 -1.33 -16.68
N SER A 70 7.43 -0.05 -17.06
CA SER A 70 8.28 0.97 -16.42
C SER A 70 7.96 1.26 -14.94
N LEU A 71 6.97 0.63 -14.31
CA LEU A 71 6.79 0.71 -12.85
C LEU A 71 7.97 0.08 -12.09
N VAL A 72 8.73 -0.82 -12.73
CA VAL A 72 10.01 -1.36 -12.21
C VAL A 72 11.01 -0.28 -11.82
N LYS A 73 10.97 0.88 -12.48
CA LYS A 73 11.89 1.99 -12.19
C LYS A 73 11.72 2.57 -10.79
N VAL A 74 10.58 2.33 -10.13
CA VAL A 74 10.41 2.66 -8.70
C VAL A 74 11.40 1.83 -7.86
N MET A 75 11.58 0.55 -8.17
CA MET A 75 12.57 -0.31 -7.50
C MET A 75 14.00 0.06 -7.88
N THR A 76 14.23 0.45 -9.14
CA THR A 76 15.55 0.97 -9.57
C THR A 76 15.93 2.22 -8.77
N ALA A 77 15.00 3.17 -8.61
CA ALA A 77 15.22 4.35 -7.78
C ALA A 77 15.47 3.98 -6.31
N ALA A 78 14.73 3.00 -5.77
CA ALA A 78 14.92 2.53 -4.40
C ALA A 78 16.35 2.05 -4.11
N VAL A 79 16.92 1.25 -5.01
CA VAL A 79 18.31 0.78 -4.87
C VAL A 79 19.27 1.97 -4.88
N VAL A 80 19.14 2.90 -5.83
CA VAL A 80 20.01 4.09 -5.91
C VAL A 80 19.90 4.94 -4.64
N PHE A 81 18.68 5.13 -4.11
CA PHE A 81 18.46 5.91 -2.90
C PHE A 81 19.10 5.26 -1.68
N GLU A 82 19.07 3.93 -1.58
CA GLU A 82 19.73 3.17 -0.51
C GLU A 82 21.25 3.28 -0.58
N GLU A 83 21.84 3.22 -1.79
CA GLU A 83 23.28 3.43 -2.00
C GLU A 83 23.71 4.84 -1.56
N ILE A 84 22.92 5.86 -1.89
CA ILE A 84 23.17 7.26 -1.47
C ILE A 84 23.03 7.41 0.05
N LYS A 85 21.94 6.90 0.64
CA LYS A 85 21.72 6.98 2.09
C LYS A 85 22.80 6.25 2.90
N ALA A 86 23.37 5.19 2.33
CA ALA A 86 24.47 4.46 2.95
C ALA A 86 25.84 5.14 2.74
N GLY A 87 25.91 6.27 2.04
CA GLY A 87 27.13 7.01 1.77
C GLY A 87 28.08 6.33 0.78
N ARG A 88 27.59 5.32 0.02
CA ARG A 88 28.39 4.64 -1.02
C ARG A 88 28.40 5.39 -2.34
N LEU A 89 27.37 6.22 -2.57
CA LEU A 89 27.25 7.11 -3.72
C LEU A 89 26.84 8.51 -3.24
N SER A 90 27.15 9.52 -4.04
CA SER A 90 26.59 10.87 -3.92
C SER A 90 25.84 11.26 -5.20
N LEU A 91 25.08 12.36 -5.16
CA LEU A 91 24.36 12.85 -6.35
C LEU A 91 25.32 13.40 -7.42
N GLU A 92 26.51 13.84 -7.00
CA GLU A 92 27.57 14.41 -7.82
C GLU A 92 28.45 13.36 -8.48
N ASP A 93 28.47 12.14 -7.94
CA ASP A 93 29.14 11.01 -8.59
C ASP A 93 28.62 10.83 -10.02
N THR A 94 29.48 10.36 -10.90
CA THR A 94 29.14 10.20 -12.31
C THR A 94 29.24 8.75 -12.74
N PHE A 95 28.32 8.30 -13.57
CA PHE A 95 28.42 7.02 -14.27
C PHE A 95 28.64 7.21 -15.76
N ALA A 96 29.38 6.27 -16.35
CA ALA A 96 29.61 6.24 -17.78
C ALA A 96 28.35 5.71 -18.50
N VAL A 97 27.99 6.34 -19.61
CA VAL A 97 26.93 5.86 -20.49
C VAL A 97 27.54 4.88 -21.47
N SER A 98 27.37 3.59 -21.22
CA SER A 98 27.92 2.54 -22.09
C SER A 98 27.23 2.53 -23.47
N GLU A 99 27.88 1.88 -24.43
CA GLU A 99 27.24 1.59 -25.73
C GLU A 99 25.96 0.75 -25.54
N ASN A 100 25.94 -0.14 -24.56
CA ASN A 100 24.77 -0.94 -24.22
C ASN A 100 23.60 -0.06 -23.75
N ALA A 101 23.83 0.82 -22.78
CA ALA A 101 22.85 1.79 -22.28
C ALA A 101 22.31 2.67 -23.40
N TRP A 102 23.19 3.18 -24.28
CA TRP A 102 22.79 4.00 -25.42
C TRP A 102 22.00 3.20 -26.46
N ARG A 103 22.43 2.00 -26.83
CA ARG A 103 21.81 1.20 -27.91
C ARG A 103 20.47 0.61 -27.47
N ARG A 104 20.37 0.06 -26.26
CA ARG A 104 19.15 -0.58 -25.72
C ARG A 104 18.23 0.38 -25.00
N GLY A 105 18.73 1.49 -24.45
CA GLY A 105 17.92 2.43 -23.66
C GLY A 105 17.88 3.85 -24.20
N GLY A 106 18.79 4.20 -25.11
CA GLY A 106 18.89 5.53 -25.70
C GLY A 106 18.01 5.71 -26.93
N ALA A 107 18.26 6.77 -27.69
CA ALA A 107 17.52 7.12 -28.91
C ALA A 107 17.35 5.96 -29.93
N PRO A 108 18.36 5.10 -30.19
CA PRO A 108 18.21 3.97 -31.12
C PRO A 108 17.17 2.92 -30.70
N SER A 109 16.82 2.84 -29.42
CA SER A 109 15.89 1.82 -28.91
C SER A 109 14.44 2.05 -29.31
N GLY A 110 14.06 3.28 -29.70
CA GLY A 110 12.67 3.69 -29.90
C GLY A 110 11.84 3.77 -28.60
N GLY A 111 12.43 3.50 -27.44
CA GLY A 111 11.81 3.59 -26.12
C GLY A 111 11.93 4.98 -25.49
N SER A 112 11.50 5.08 -24.22
CA SER A 112 11.73 6.30 -23.42
C SER A 112 13.23 6.42 -23.11
N THR A 113 13.81 7.58 -23.40
CA THR A 113 15.24 7.86 -23.25
C THR A 113 15.43 9.26 -22.70
N MET A 114 16.43 9.46 -21.84
CA MET A 114 16.85 10.80 -21.43
C MET A 114 17.70 11.50 -22.50
N PHE A 115 18.05 10.81 -23.59
CA PHE A 115 19.01 11.21 -24.63
C PHE A 115 20.43 11.36 -24.09
N ALA A 116 20.85 10.39 -23.27
CA ALA A 116 22.23 10.31 -22.79
C ALA A 116 23.21 10.06 -23.96
N ILE A 117 24.35 10.75 -23.94
CA ILE A 117 25.36 10.65 -25.00
C ILE A 117 26.25 9.44 -24.72
N VAL A 118 26.43 8.55 -25.69
CA VAL A 118 27.33 7.38 -25.55
C VAL A 118 28.75 7.81 -25.18
N ASN A 119 29.40 7.05 -24.30
CA ASN A 119 30.74 7.31 -23.73
C ASN A 119 30.87 8.61 -22.92
N SER A 120 29.77 9.32 -22.66
CA SER A 120 29.77 10.45 -21.73
C SER A 120 29.73 9.97 -20.28
N ARG A 121 30.01 10.87 -19.34
CA ARG A 121 29.79 10.68 -17.90
C ARG A 121 28.67 11.60 -17.45
N VAL A 122 27.67 11.05 -16.78
CA VAL A 122 26.47 11.78 -16.34
C VAL A 122 26.38 11.71 -14.82
N PRO A 123 26.14 12.85 -14.12
CA PRO A 123 25.90 12.86 -12.69
C PRO A 123 24.70 11.97 -12.30
N ILE A 124 24.78 11.31 -11.14
CA ILE A 124 23.69 10.49 -10.63
C ILE A 124 22.42 11.31 -10.44
N ALA A 125 22.53 12.59 -10.05
CA ALA A 125 21.38 13.50 -9.96
C ALA A 125 20.60 13.63 -11.28
N ASP A 126 21.31 13.68 -12.42
CA ASP A 126 20.70 13.79 -13.75
C ASP A 126 20.18 12.45 -14.24
N LEU A 127 20.89 11.35 -13.96
CA LEU A 127 20.42 10.00 -14.25
C LEU A 127 19.12 9.69 -13.49
N LEU A 128 19.02 10.08 -12.21
CA LEU A 128 17.80 9.92 -11.41
C LEU A 128 16.63 10.71 -12.00
N ARG A 129 16.84 11.96 -12.42
CA ARG A 129 15.80 12.75 -13.09
C ARG A 129 15.41 12.16 -14.44
N GLY A 130 16.36 11.67 -15.22
CA GLY A 130 16.11 10.94 -16.46
C GLY A 130 15.25 9.69 -16.22
N LEU A 131 15.59 8.89 -15.21
CA LEU A 131 14.88 7.69 -14.77
C LEU A 131 13.45 8.01 -14.30
N ILE A 132 13.30 9.02 -13.45
CA ILE A 132 12.05 9.31 -12.72
C ILE A 132 11.10 10.13 -13.57
N VAL A 133 11.54 11.31 -14.04
CA VAL A 133 10.70 12.30 -14.73
C VAL A 133 10.31 11.77 -16.11
N HIS A 134 11.29 11.40 -16.93
CA HIS A 134 11.02 10.99 -18.31
C HIS A 134 11.01 9.49 -18.55
N SER A 135 11.28 8.67 -17.53
CA SER A 135 11.29 7.21 -17.65
C SER A 135 12.38 6.67 -18.59
N GLY A 136 13.53 7.36 -18.67
CA GLY A 136 14.65 7.00 -19.54
C GLY A 136 15.20 5.60 -19.25
N ASN A 137 15.25 4.75 -20.28
CA ASN A 137 15.80 3.40 -20.21
C ASN A 137 17.33 3.43 -20.22
N ASP A 138 17.94 4.37 -20.95
CA ASP A 138 19.37 4.67 -20.90
C ASP A 138 19.83 5.04 -19.49
N ALA A 139 19.06 5.90 -18.82
CA ALA A 139 19.32 6.27 -17.43
C ALA A 139 19.27 5.05 -16.49
N ALA A 140 18.25 4.20 -16.64
CA ALA A 140 18.10 2.98 -15.86
C ALA A 140 19.25 2.00 -16.05
N ILE A 141 19.67 1.75 -17.30
CA ILE A 141 20.77 0.84 -17.62
C ILE A 141 22.10 1.43 -17.12
N ALA A 142 22.35 2.73 -17.29
CA ALA A 142 23.57 3.38 -16.82
C ALA A 142 23.69 3.35 -15.28
N LEU A 143 22.58 3.56 -14.54
CA LEU A 143 22.54 3.39 -13.09
C LEU A 143 22.82 1.93 -12.70
N ALA A 144 22.20 0.97 -13.39
CA ALA A 144 22.37 -0.44 -13.11
C ALA A 144 23.83 -0.92 -13.32
N GLU A 145 24.41 -0.57 -14.46
CA GLU A 145 25.80 -0.87 -14.80
C GLU A 145 26.78 -0.14 -13.87
N GLY A 146 26.51 1.12 -13.53
CA GLY A 146 27.34 1.90 -12.62
C GLY A 146 27.40 1.33 -11.20
N ILE A 147 26.29 0.76 -10.72
CA ILE A 147 26.18 0.21 -9.36
C ILE A 147 26.66 -1.24 -9.30
N ALA A 148 26.28 -2.08 -10.26
CA ALA A 148 26.44 -3.53 -10.17
C ALA A 148 27.30 -4.13 -11.30
N GLY A 149 27.88 -3.30 -12.16
CA GLY A 149 28.67 -3.71 -13.33
C GLY A 149 27.82 -4.16 -14.53
N THR A 150 26.74 -4.89 -14.29
CA THR A 150 25.79 -5.33 -15.34
C THR A 150 24.33 -5.22 -14.89
N GLU A 151 23.40 -5.17 -15.85
CA GLU A 151 21.96 -5.12 -15.57
C GLU A 151 21.46 -6.41 -14.87
N GLU A 152 22.04 -7.57 -15.17
CA GLU A 152 21.69 -8.85 -14.51
C GLU A 152 22.12 -8.87 -13.04
N ASN A 153 23.33 -8.36 -12.75
CA ASN A 153 23.80 -8.23 -11.37
C ASN A 153 22.90 -7.24 -10.60
N PHE A 154 22.51 -6.14 -11.25
CA PHE A 154 21.60 -5.17 -10.66
C PHE A 154 20.22 -5.78 -10.39
N ALA A 155 19.69 -6.61 -11.29
CA ALA A 155 18.43 -7.33 -11.07
C ALA A 155 18.50 -8.26 -9.84
N ARG A 156 19.64 -8.94 -9.59
CA ARG A 156 19.83 -9.70 -8.34
C ARG A 156 19.76 -8.79 -7.12
N LEU A 157 20.46 -7.65 -7.15
CA LEU A 157 20.42 -6.65 -6.08
C LEU A 157 18.99 -6.13 -5.85
N MET A 158 18.23 -5.84 -6.91
CA MET A 158 16.82 -5.44 -6.80
C MET A 158 15.98 -6.50 -6.07
N ASN A 159 16.19 -7.79 -6.36
CA ASN A 159 15.45 -8.87 -5.69
C ASN A 159 15.87 -9.07 -4.22
N GLU A 160 17.15 -8.92 -3.91
CA GLU A 160 17.64 -8.93 -2.52
C GLU A 160 17.01 -7.79 -1.70
N ARG A 161 16.98 -6.59 -2.27
CA ARG A 161 16.34 -5.42 -1.66
C ARG A 161 14.83 -5.58 -1.57
N ALA A 162 14.16 -6.10 -2.59
CA ALA A 162 12.73 -6.41 -2.56
C ALA A 162 12.39 -7.32 -1.36
N LYS A 163 13.17 -8.39 -1.13
CA LYS A 163 13.01 -9.26 0.03
C LYS A 163 13.25 -8.53 1.36
N ALA A 164 14.26 -7.67 1.43
CA ALA A 164 14.58 -6.90 2.63
C ALA A 164 13.49 -5.86 2.98
N ILE A 165 12.86 -5.25 1.96
CA ILE A 165 11.73 -4.32 2.11
C ILE A 165 10.44 -5.08 2.47
N GLY A 166 10.33 -6.35 2.09
CA GLY A 166 9.16 -7.20 2.35
C GLY A 166 8.22 -7.35 1.14
N LEU A 167 8.71 -7.07 -0.07
CA LEU A 167 7.99 -7.24 -1.34
C LEU A 167 8.02 -8.73 -1.75
N ARG A 168 7.13 -9.52 -1.16
CA ARG A 168 7.18 -10.99 -1.23
C ARG A 168 6.72 -11.57 -2.56
N ASN A 169 6.01 -10.80 -3.37
CA ASN A 169 5.36 -11.24 -4.60
C ASN A 169 5.93 -10.53 -5.84
N SER A 170 7.11 -9.92 -5.71
CA SER A 170 7.82 -9.25 -6.79
C SER A 170 9.10 -9.99 -7.20
N THR A 171 9.36 -10.02 -8.50
CA THR A 171 10.59 -10.51 -9.12
C THR A 171 10.97 -9.57 -10.25
N PHE A 172 12.18 -9.02 -10.18
CA PHE A 172 12.73 -8.08 -11.14
C PHE A 172 13.82 -8.75 -11.98
N ARG A 173 13.83 -8.50 -13.28
CA ARG A 173 14.77 -9.11 -14.24
C ARG A 173 15.65 -8.08 -14.95
N ASN A 174 15.26 -6.82 -14.93
CA ASN A 174 16.01 -5.71 -15.50
C ASN A 174 15.66 -4.39 -14.78
N ALA A 175 16.45 -3.33 -15.01
CA ALA A 175 16.22 -2.01 -14.39
C ALA A 175 15.17 -1.16 -15.13
N THR A 176 14.86 -1.54 -16.37
CA THR A 176 14.03 -0.71 -17.27
C THR A 176 12.55 -1.02 -17.16
N GLY A 177 12.16 -2.25 -16.83
CA GLY A 177 10.80 -2.73 -17.04
C GLY A 177 10.53 -3.30 -18.43
N TYR A 178 11.57 -3.62 -19.21
CA TYR A 178 11.41 -4.36 -20.45
C TYR A 178 10.78 -5.73 -20.21
N ALA A 179 10.04 -6.21 -21.23
CA ALA A 179 9.29 -7.45 -21.16
C ALA A 179 10.22 -8.62 -20.85
N ASP A 180 9.85 -9.37 -19.81
CA ASP A 180 10.50 -10.61 -19.41
C ASP A 180 9.41 -11.52 -18.79
N PRO A 181 9.34 -12.81 -19.19
CA PRO A 181 8.32 -13.74 -18.69
C PRO A 181 8.31 -13.91 -17.17
N GLU A 182 9.44 -13.73 -16.48
CA GLU A 182 9.56 -13.91 -15.04
C GLU A 182 9.50 -12.59 -14.26
N GLN A 183 9.50 -11.44 -14.95
CA GLN A 183 9.37 -10.13 -14.31
C GLN A 183 7.93 -9.87 -13.89
N ARG A 184 7.67 -9.97 -12.59
CA ARG A 184 6.33 -9.83 -12.00
C ARG A 184 6.36 -8.95 -10.76
N THR A 185 5.26 -8.28 -10.49
CA THR A 185 5.01 -7.55 -9.25
C THR A 185 3.53 -7.65 -8.90
N THR A 186 3.12 -7.12 -7.75
CA THR A 186 1.71 -6.94 -7.40
C THR A 186 1.40 -5.46 -7.18
N ALA A 187 0.12 -5.11 -7.15
CA ALA A 187 -0.29 -3.74 -6.84
C ALA A 187 0.07 -3.39 -5.39
N ARG A 188 -0.06 -4.36 -4.47
CA ARG A 188 0.35 -4.22 -3.06
C ARG A 188 1.84 -3.96 -2.93
N ASP A 189 2.69 -4.76 -3.57
CA ASP A 189 4.14 -4.62 -3.43
C ASP A 189 4.63 -3.27 -3.98
N LEU A 190 4.02 -2.75 -5.05
CA LEU A 190 4.31 -1.40 -5.54
C LEU A 190 3.83 -0.30 -4.58
N ALA A 191 2.70 -0.50 -3.89
CA ALA A 191 2.22 0.45 -2.88
C ALA A 191 3.16 0.48 -1.66
N GLU A 192 3.55 -0.69 -1.14
CA GLU A 192 4.52 -0.83 -0.04
C GLU A 192 5.88 -0.23 -0.42
N LEU A 193 6.37 -0.49 -1.64
CA LEU A 193 7.60 0.12 -2.14
C LEU A 193 7.50 1.65 -2.20
N SER A 194 6.35 2.19 -2.60
CA SER A 194 6.14 3.64 -2.65
C SER A 194 6.17 4.26 -1.26
N LEU A 195 5.52 3.62 -0.27
CA LEU A 195 5.56 4.06 1.12
C LEU A 195 6.96 3.95 1.71
N TYR A 196 7.68 2.88 1.41
CA TYR A 196 9.09 2.72 1.78
C TYR A 196 9.92 3.92 1.31
N LEU A 197 9.73 4.38 0.05
CA LEU A 197 10.45 5.53 -0.49
C LEU A 197 10.10 6.84 0.23
N VAL A 198 8.80 7.10 0.44
CA VAL A 198 8.31 8.30 1.13
C VAL A 198 8.88 8.38 2.55
N GLU A 199 8.86 7.27 3.28
CA GLU A 199 9.28 7.20 4.69
C GLU A 199 10.80 7.29 4.84
N ASN A 200 11.56 6.63 3.98
CA ASN A 200 12.99 6.42 4.18
C ASN A 200 13.89 7.42 3.43
N PHE A 201 13.37 8.07 2.38
CA PHE A 201 14.13 8.96 1.51
C PHE A 201 13.32 10.19 1.09
N PRO A 202 12.70 10.95 2.02
CA PRO A 202 11.82 12.06 1.68
C PRO A 202 12.48 13.10 0.76
N ASP A 203 13.76 13.40 0.96
CA ASP A 203 14.50 14.37 0.15
C ASP A 203 14.70 13.89 -1.30
N LEU A 204 15.01 12.61 -1.51
CA LEU A 204 15.18 12.03 -2.85
C LEU A 204 13.82 11.72 -3.51
N TYR A 205 12.82 11.36 -2.70
CA TYR A 205 11.45 11.16 -3.16
C TYR A 205 10.88 12.41 -3.82
N ALA A 206 11.28 13.61 -3.39
CA ALA A 206 10.84 14.88 -3.98
C ALA A 206 11.07 14.97 -5.50
N ILE A 207 12.04 14.23 -6.05
CA ILE A 207 12.29 14.16 -7.51
C ILE A 207 11.05 13.63 -8.27
N PHE A 208 10.26 12.73 -7.68
CA PHE A 208 9.02 12.22 -8.30
C PHE A 208 7.96 13.32 -8.54
N GLY A 209 8.03 14.42 -7.78
CA GLY A 209 7.15 15.58 -7.91
C GLY A 209 7.61 16.61 -8.94
N GLU A 210 8.83 16.50 -9.48
CA GLU A 210 9.33 17.43 -10.50
C GLU A 210 8.47 17.33 -11.78
N ARG A 211 7.92 18.47 -12.23
CA ARG A 211 7.01 18.52 -13.39
C ARG A 211 7.74 18.38 -14.74
N GLU A 212 8.99 18.81 -14.79
CA GLU A 212 9.83 18.73 -15.98
C GLU A 212 11.32 18.67 -15.59
N PHE A 213 12.12 18.16 -16.51
CA PHE A 213 13.57 18.07 -16.40
C PHE A 213 14.19 18.48 -17.74
N THR A 214 15.26 19.25 -17.71
CA THR A 214 15.99 19.64 -18.94
C THR A 214 17.36 19.00 -18.93
N TRP A 215 17.62 18.15 -19.92
CA TRP A 215 18.91 17.50 -20.13
C TRP A 215 19.37 17.71 -21.57
N ASN A 216 20.65 17.99 -21.78
CA ASN A 216 21.23 18.16 -23.11
C ASN A 216 20.43 19.16 -23.99
N LYS A 217 19.96 20.26 -23.38
CA LYS A 217 19.09 21.27 -23.99
C LYS A 217 17.72 20.76 -24.46
N ILE A 218 17.32 19.56 -24.05
CA ILE A 218 16.03 18.93 -24.35
C ILE A 218 15.18 18.97 -23.07
N ARG A 219 14.11 19.76 -23.10
CA ARG A 219 13.12 19.80 -22.02
C ARG A 219 12.17 18.62 -22.13
N GLN A 220 12.03 17.88 -21.04
CA GLN A 220 11.25 16.65 -20.95
C GLN A 220 10.22 16.79 -19.82
N GLN A 221 8.95 16.59 -20.14
CA GLN A 221 7.87 16.63 -19.14
C GLN A 221 7.79 15.31 -18.37
N ASN A 222 7.35 15.41 -17.12
CA ASN A 222 7.05 14.24 -16.31
C ASN A 222 5.88 13.45 -16.91
N ARG A 223 6.04 12.13 -17.01
CA ARG A 223 5.03 11.25 -17.59
C ARG A 223 3.86 10.95 -16.66
N ASN A 224 3.92 11.38 -15.39
CA ASN A 224 2.85 11.23 -14.42
C ASN A 224 1.75 12.29 -14.64
N PRO A 225 0.55 11.89 -15.12
CA PRO A 225 -0.51 12.86 -15.41
C PRO A 225 -1.07 13.53 -14.16
N LEU A 226 -0.93 12.91 -12.97
CA LEU A 226 -1.51 13.43 -11.73
C LEU A 226 -0.87 14.76 -11.29
N LEU A 227 0.41 14.99 -11.62
CA LEU A 227 1.16 16.20 -11.23
C LEU A 227 0.59 17.49 -11.83
N ALA A 228 -0.16 17.37 -12.92
CA ALA A 228 -0.80 18.49 -13.63
C ALA A 228 -2.28 18.69 -13.26
N MET A 229 -2.84 17.88 -12.34
CA MET A 229 -4.26 17.90 -12.02
C MET A 229 -4.61 18.71 -10.76
N ASP A 230 -3.62 19.34 -10.12
CA ASP A 230 -3.76 20.15 -8.89
C ASP A 230 -4.53 19.43 -7.76
N ILE A 231 -4.30 18.12 -7.64
CA ILE A 231 -4.94 17.24 -6.65
C ILE A 231 -4.08 17.00 -5.40
N GLY A 232 -2.96 17.70 -5.26
CA GLY A 232 -1.94 17.45 -4.24
C GLY A 232 -0.99 16.30 -4.58
N ALA A 233 -0.91 15.91 -5.86
CA ALA A 233 -0.06 14.81 -6.31
C ALA A 233 1.43 15.19 -6.30
N ASP A 234 2.28 14.27 -5.82
CA ASP A 234 3.74 14.45 -5.73
C ASP A 234 4.53 13.23 -6.21
N GLY A 235 3.87 12.27 -6.86
CA GLY A 235 4.50 11.09 -7.42
C GLY A 235 3.49 10.11 -8.01
N LEU A 236 3.91 8.94 -8.51
CA LEU A 236 5.29 8.51 -8.64
C LEU A 236 5.62 8.17 -10.10
N LYS A 237 5.01 7.12 -10.66
CA LYS A 237 5.51 6.51 -11.90
C LYS A 237 4.40 5.95 -12.76
N THR A 238 4.55 6.10 -14.08
CA THR A 238 3.73 5.42 -15.09
C THR A 238 4.50 4.30 -15.79
N GLY A 239 3.74 3.32 -16.27
CA GLY A 239 4.25 2.23 -17.11
C GLY A 239 3.22 1.84 -18.17
N ASN A 240 3.70 1.32 -19.29
CA ASN A 240 2.85 0.65 -20.27
C ASN A 240 3.67 -0.37 -21.08
N LEU A 241 3.04 -1.50 -21.36
CA LEU A 241 3.45 -2.49 -22.36
C LEU A 241 2.18 -2.99 -23.05
N ALA A 242 2.31 -3.53 -24.27
CA ALA A 242 1.16 -4.05 -25.01
C ALA A 242 0.42 -5.16 -24.22
N GLU A 243 1.16 -6.02 -23.53
CA GLU A 243 0.61 -7.14 -22.75
C GLU A 243 0.00 -6.73 -21.41
N SER A 244 0.42 -5.60 -20.82
CA SER A 244 0.02 -5.17 -19.48
C SER A 244 -0.98 -4.01 -19.48
N GLY A 245 -1.25 -3.42 -20.65
CA GLY A 245 -1.97 -2.15 -20.75
C GLY A 245 -1.21 -1.00 -20.09
N TYR A 246 -1.95 -0.07 -19.50
CA TYR A 246 -1.43 1.15 -18.89
C TYR A 246 -1.51 1.07 -17.36
N GLY A 247 -0.39 1.36 -16.69
CA GLY A 247 -0.28 1.36 -15.23
C GLY A 247 0.25 2.66 -14.66
N LEU A 248 -0.10 2.91 -13.40
CA LEU A 248 0.22 4.10 -12.61
C LEU A 248 0.46 3.71 -11.16
N VAL A 249 1.55 4.21 -10.60
CA VAL A 249 1.77 4.35 -9.16
C VAL A 249 1.70 5.85 -8.86
N GLY A 250 0.75 6.27 -8.05
CA GLY A 250 0.48 7.66 -7.71
C GLY A 250 0.53 7.90 -6.21
N SER A 251 0.90 9.10 -5.80
CA SER A 251 0.69 9.57 -4.43
C SER A 251 0.20 11.01 -4.44
N ALA A 252 -0.66 11.33 -3.48
CA ALA A 252 -1.14 12.68 -3.25
C ALA A 252 -1.31 12.96 -1.76
N VAL A 253 -1.18 14.23 -1.40
CA VAL A 253 -1.37 14.74 -0.04
C VAL A 253 -2.48 15.80 -0.02
N ARG A 254 -3.45 15.64 0.88
CA ARG A 254 -4.48 16.65 1.18
C ARG A 254 -4.69 16.72 2.69
N ASP A 255 -4.75 17.93 3.24
CA ASP A 255 -5.00 18.16 4.67
C ASP A 255 -4.11 17.32 5.60
N GLY A 256 -2.84 17.12 5.21
CA GLY A 256 -1.86 16.31 5.95
C GLY A 256 -2.03 14.79 5.82
N GLN A 257 -3.02 14.31 5.09
CA GLN A 257 -3.20 12.90 4.75
C GLN A 257 -2.54 12.57 3.42
N ARG A 258 -1.70 11.52 3.40
CA ARG A 258 -1.11 10.98 2.18
C ARG A 258 -1.80 9.67 1.80
N LEU A 259 -2.24 9.59 0.54
CA LEU A 259 -2.70 8.35 -0.07
C LEU A 259 -1.72 7.90 -1.16
N VAL A 260 -1.58 6.59 -1.31
CA VAL A 260 -0.85 5.94 -2.41
C VAL A 260 -1.84 5.09 -3.19
N VAL A 261 -1.85 5.27 -4.51
CA VAL A 261 -2.70 4.54 -5.45
C VAL A 261 -1.82 3.75 -6.41
N VAL A 262 -2.17 2.49 -6.67
CA VAL A 262 -1.57 1.70 -7.76
C VAL A 262 -2.68 1.16 -8.63
N LEU A 263 -2.54 1.33 -9.94
CA LEU A 263 -3.45 0.84 -10.97
C LEU A 263 -2.65 0.19 -12.09
N ASN A 264 -3.17 -0.89 -12.69
CA ASN A 264 -2.61 -1.50 -13.90
C ASN A 264 -3.70 -2.17 -14.74
N GLY A 265 -3.41 -2.48 -16.01
CA GLY A 265 -4.38 -3.09 -16.93
C GLY A 265 -5.37 -2.10 -17.55
N LEU A 266 -5.09 -0.79 -17.52
CA LEU A 266 -5.99 0.20 -18.12
C LEU A 266 -5.84 0.24 -19.64
N PRO A 267 -6.90 0.56 -20.40
CA PRO A 267 -6.89 0.44 -21.86
C PRO A 267 -6.05 1.51 -22.55
N ASN A 268 -5.89 2.69 -21.94
CA ASN A 268 -5.13 3.79 -22.53
C ASN A 268 -4.61 4.80 -21.48
N ALA A 269 -3.72 5.69 -21.92
CA ALA A 269 -3.08 6.70 -21.08
C ALA A 269 -4.06 7.70 -20.43
N ARG A 270 -5.18 8.01 -21.10
CA ARG A 270 -6.21 8.91 -20.57
C ARG A 270 -6.94 8.25 -19.40
N GLU A 271 -7.39 7.02 -19.58
CA GLU A 271 -8.07 6.26 -18.51
C GLU A 271 -7.14 6.02 -17.31
N ARG A 272 -5.85 5.78 -17.55
CA ARG A 272 -4.82 5.75 -16.49
C ARG A 272 -4.85 6.99 -15.60
N GLY A 273 -4.88 8.19 -16.18
CA GLY A 273 -4.92 9.43 -15.40
C GLY A 273 -6.28 9.62 -14.70
N ASN A 274 -7.37 9.39 -15.43
CA ASN A 274 -8.73 9.59 -14.90
C ASN A 274 -9.05 8.67 -13.73
N GLU A 275 -8.78 7.37 -13.86
CA GLU A 275 -9.05 6.39 -12.81
C GLU A 275 -8.15 6.61 -11.59
N GLY A 276 -6.88 6.98 -11.81
CA GLY A 276 -5.96 7.36 -10.73
C GLY A 276 -6.48 8.53 -9.91
N ARG A 277 -6.89 9.61 -10.60
CA ARG A 277 -7.51 10.77 -9.94
C ARG A 277 -8.81 10.40 -9.22
N LYS A 278 -9.71 9.68 -9.89
CA LYS A 278 -11.02 9.29 -9.36
C LYS A 278 -10.89 8.47 -8.08
N LEU A 279 -9.94 7.53 -8.02
CA LEU A 279 -9.71 6.70 -6.85
C LEU A 279 -9.09 7.50 -5.69
N LEU A 280 -8.14 8.40 -5.97
CA LEU A 280 -7.60 9.32 -4.96
C LEU A 280 -8.69 10.26 -4.40
N ASP A 281 -9.46 10.90 -5.28
CA ASP A 281 -10.58 11.78 -4.90
C ASP A 281 -11.61 11.02 -4.06
N TRP A 282 -11.94 9.79 -4.43
CA TRP A 282 -12.82 8.94 -3.64
C TRP A 282 -12.23 8.66 -2.25
N GLY A 283 -10.95 8.30 -2.15
CA GLY A 283 -10.25 8.05 -0.89
C GLY A 283 -10.26 9.23 0.07
N PHE A 284 -10.00 10.44 -0.42
CA PHE A 284 -10.01 11.64 0.42
C PHE A 284 -11.42 12.03 0.89
N ASN A 285 -12.43 11.84 0.04
CA ASN A 285 -13.77 12.35 0.31
C ASN A 285 -14.67 11.38 1.10
N ASN A 286 -14.41 10.08 1.01
CA ASN A 286 -15.33 9.06 1.51
C ASN A 286 -14.87 8.40 2.81
N PHE A 287 -13.73 8.80 3.37
CA PHE A 287 -13.24 8.25 4.63
C PHE A 287 -13.19 9.32 5.71
N GLU A 288 -13.35 8.88 6.95
CA GLU A 288 -13.09 9.68 8.15
C GLU A 288 -12.15 8.92 9.09
N THR A 289 -11.39 9.68 9.86
CA THR A 289 -10.46 9.11 10.84
C THR A 289 -11.21 8.82 12.13
N ARG A 290 -11.23 7.56 12.55
CA ARG A 290 -11.75 7.13 13.85
C ARG A 290 -10.59 6.72 14.75
N GLU A 291 -10.51 7.34 15.92
CA GLU A 291 -9.57 6.92 16.97
C GLU A 291 -10.10 5.67 17.68
N LEU A 292 -9.27 4.64 17.77
CA LEU A 292 -9.57 3.39 18.48
C LEU A 292 -8.93 3.37 19.87
N PHE A 293 -7.68 3.82 19.96
CA PHE A 293 -6.89 3.87 21.19
C PHE A 293 -6.01 5.11 21.24
N LYS A 294 -5.82 5.67 22.42
CA LYS A 294 -4.90 6.80 22.65
C LYS A 294 -3.44 6.32 22.68
N SER A 295 -2.51 7.26 22.47
CA SER A 295 -1.08 6.99 22.64
C SER A 295 -0.80 6.52 24.08
N GLY A 296 -0.07 5.41 24.22
CA GLY A 296 0.28 4.83 25.52
C GLY A 296 -0.87 4.12 26.26
N GLU A 297 -2.06 4.05 25.68
CA GLU A 297 -3.17 3.28 26.23
C GLU A 297 -2.86 1.78 26.17
N VAL A 298 -3.20 1.05 27.24
CA VAL A 298 -3.06 -0.41 27.27
C VAL A 298 -4.15 -1.01 26.38
N ILE A 299 -3.71 -1.64 25.29
CA ILE A 299 -4.60 -2.24 24.28
C ILE A 299 -4.98 -3.68 24.68
N ASP A 300 -4.02 -4.47 25.16
CA ASP A 300 -4.22 -5.84 25.62
C ASP A 300 -3.05 -6.27 26.52
N GLN A 301 -2.95 -7.56 26.89
CA GLN A 301 -1.84 -8.14 27.63
C GLN A 301 -1.26 -9.37 26.94
N ALA A 302 0.07 -9.47 26.86
CA ALA A 302 0.76 -10.67 26.42
C ALA A 302 1.07 -11.59 27.61
N GLN A 303 0.96 -12.90 27.42
CA GLN A 303 1.40 -13.89 28.40
C GLN A 303 2.93 -13.92 28.49
N VAL A 304 3.45 -14.07 29.70
CA VAL A 304 4.88 -14.17 30.01
C VAL A 304 5.15 -15.49 30.73
N TYR A 305 6.05 -16.29 30.16
CA TYR A 305 6.54 -17.55 30.73
C TYR A 305 7.78 -17.31 31.60
N GLY A 306 7.74 -17.85 32.82
CA GLY A 306 8.85 -17.83 33.76
C GLY A 306 9.17 -16.44 34.32
N GLY A 307 8.24 -15.50 34.23
CA GLY A 307 8.38 -14.14 34.73
C GLY A 307 7.92 -13.99 36.17
N ALA A 308 8.40 -12.94 36.85
CA ALA A 308 7.88 -12.53 38.15
C ALA A 308 6.38 -12.17 38.08
N ARG A 309 5.90 -11.85 36.87
CA ARG A 309 4.50 -11.69 36.48
C ARG A 309 4.22 -12.57 35.27
N GLY A 310 3.04 -13.20 35.22
CA GLY A 310 2.62 -14.06 34.11
C GLY A 310 2.07 -13.31 32.89
N ARG A 311 1.99 -11.97 32.95
CA ARG A 311 1.51 -11.11 31.87
C ARG A 311 2.24 -9.77 31.85
N VAL A 312 2.26 -9.14 30.68
CA VAL A 312 2.79 -7.79 30.45
C VAL A 312 1.80 -6.98 29.59
N PRO A 313 1.50 -5.72 29.93
CA PRO A 313 0.64 -4.86 29.10
C PRO A 313 1.26 -4.59 27.73
N LEU A 314 0.41 -4.50 26.72
CA LEU A 314 0.74 -4.13 25.35
C LEU A 314 0.16 -2.76 25.02
N LEU A 315 0.97 -1.90 24.43
CA LEU A 315 0.60 -0.54 24.04
C LEU A 315 1.10 -0.21 22.63
N ALA A 316 0.42 0.72 21.98
CA ALA A 316 0.94 1.43 20.82
C ALA A 316 1.65 2.72 21.27
N ARG A 317 2.76 3.06 20.60
CA ARG A 317 3.51 4.30 20.88
C ARG A 317 2.70 5.54 20.52
N GLU A 318 1.92 5.45 19.45
CA GLU A 318 1.07 6.53 18.95
C GLU A 318 -0.41 6.17 19.07
N ALA A 319 -1.27 7.20 18.94
CA ALA A 319 -2.71 6.99 18.90
C ALA A 319 -3.09 6.14 17.69
N VAL A 320 -3.83 5.05 17.94
CA VAL A 320 -4.28 4.12 16.92
C VAL A 320 -5.52 4.70 16.26
N ARG A 321 -5.36 5.10 15.00
CA ARG A 321 -6.41 5.73 14.19
C ARG A 321 -6.63 4.91 12.93
N VAL A 322 -7.89 4.62 12.62
CA VAL A 322 -8.30 3.86 11.43
C VAL A 322 -9.16 4.73 10.53
N LEU A 323 -9.04 4.55 9.22
CA LEU A 323 -9.92 5.18 8.25
C LEU A 323 -11.13 4.30 7.97
N VAL A 324 -12.31 4.83 8.29
CA VAL A 324 -13.59 4.17 8.05
C VAL A 324 -14.37 4.94 6.98
N PRO A 325 -15.12 4.25 6.11
CA PRO A 325 -16.03 4.91 5.19
C PRO A 325 -17.03 5.79 5.96
N ARG A 326 -17.31 6.97 5.43
CA ARG A 326 -18.27 7.91 6.01
C ARG A 326 -19.67 7.33 5.91
N GLY A 327 -20.42 7.43 7.01
CA GLY A 327 -21.83 7.02 7.05
C GLY A 327 -22.06 5.51 7.04
N THR A 328 -21.02 4.68 7.22
CA THR A 328 -21.18 3.25 7.43
C THR A 328 -21.05 2.88 8.90
N SER A 329 -21.81 1.86 9.30
CA SER A 329 -21.72 1.24 10.63
C SER A 329 -20.74 0.06 10.62
N ASP A 330 -19.63 0.19 9.90
CA ASP A 330 -18.76 -0.95 9.62
C ASP A 330 -18.29 -1.61 10.91
N ARG A 331 -18.47 -2.93 10.98
CA ARG A 331 -18.00 -3.72 12.10
C ARG A 331 -16.51 -3.97 11.90
N LEU A 332 -15.71 -3.24 12.66
CA LEU A 332 -14.28 -3.50 12.76
C LEU A 332 -14.05 -4.69 13.67
N ASP A 333 -13.30 -5.68 13.20
CA ASP A 333 -12.76 -6.75 14.04
C ASP A 333 -11.33 -6.38 14.43
N VAL A 334 -11.06 -6.32 15.73
CA VAL A 334 -9.81 -5.81 16.30
C VAL A 334 -9.15 -6.96 17.07
N LYS A 335 -7.99 -7.40 16.59
CA LYS A 335 -7.26 -8.56 17.14
C LYS A 335 -5.82 -8.20 17.44
N VAL A 336 -5.33 -8.67 18.59
CA VAL A 336 -3.91 -8.63 18.92
C VAL A 336 -3.25 -9.92 18.49
N VAL A 337 -2.21 -9.82 17.66
CA VAL A 337 -1.46 -10.94 17.10
C VAL A 337 -0.03 -10.87 17.58
N TYR A 338 0.41 -11.86 18.36
CA TYR A 338 1.77 -11.97 18.87
C TYR A 338 2.21 -13.42 19.00
N ARG A 339 3.52 -13.66 19.06
CA ARG A 339 4.09 -14.99 19.28
C ARG A 339 4.33 -15.20 20.77
N GLY A 340 3.34 -15.77 21.46
CA GLY A 340 3.38 -16.04 22.90
C GLY A 340 3.61 -17.51 23.27
N PRO A 341 3.87 -17.78 24.56
CA PRO A 341 4.14 -16.79 25.61
C PRO A 341 5.54 -16.16 25.46
N LEU A 342 5.70 -14.91 25.90
CA LEU A 342 6.99 -14.22 25.93
C LEU A 342 7.88 -14.82 27.01
N ARG A 343 9.18 -15.01 26.76
CA ARG A 343 10.10 -15.57 27.77
C ARG A 343 10.70 -14.47 28.61
N ALA A 344 10.65 -14.61 29.93
CA ALA A 344 11.35 -13.70 30.83
C ALA A 344 12.89 -13.87 30.74
N PRO A 345 13.68 -12.79 30.97
CA PRO A 345 13.22 -11.42 31.23
C PRO A 345 12.69 -10.72 29.97
N VAL A 346 11.61 -9.95 30.15
CA VAL A 346 10.99 -9.12 29.10
C VAL A 346 11.33 -7.67 29.38
N ALA A 347 11.94 -6.96 28.43
CA ALA A 347 12.22 -5.54 28.57
C ALA A 347 10.96 -4.68 28.32
N ALA A 348 10.90 -3.47 28.88
CA ALA A 348 9.92 -2.46 28.51
C ALA A 348 10.21 -1.90 27.11
N GLY A 349 9.17 -1.56 26.36
CA GLY A 349 9.28 -0.98 25.02
C GLY A 349 9.71 -1.95 23.92
N MET A 350 9.71 -3.27 24.21
CA MET A 350 10.04 -4.33 23.27
C MET A 350 8.86 -4.55 22.32
N GLU A 351 9.11 -4.59 21.01
CA GLU A 351 8.10 -4.96 20.02
C GLU A 351 7.82 -6.46 20.10
N VAL A 352 6.56 -6.84 20.29
CA VAL A 352 6.18 -8.24 20.56
C VAL A 352 5.08 -8.78 19.66
N GLY A 353 4.38 -7.91 18.95
CA GLY A 353 3.29 -8.28 18.07
C GLY A 353 2.71 -7.06 17.37
N HIS A 354 1.48 -7.20 16.87
CA HIS A 354 0.76 -6.12 16.23
C HIS A 354 -0.74 -6.20 16.51
N LEU A 355 -1.38 -5.04 16.50
CA LEU A 355 -2.83 -4.88 16.42
C LEU A 355 -3.22 -5.00 14.95
N ARG A 356 -4.12 -5.92 14.64
CA ARG A 356 -4.72 -6.10 13.32
C ARG A 356 -6.19 -5.70 13.39
N VAL A 357 -6.57 -4.70 12.59
CA VAL A 357 -7.97 -4.28 12.44
C VAL A 357 -8.43 -4.67 11.05
N THR A 358 -9.45 -5.50 10.96
CA THR A 358 -10.05 -5.92 9.70
C THR A 358 -11.43 -5.30 9.51
N ARG A 359 -11.76 -5.01 8.25
CA ARG A 359 -13.08 -4.59 7.77
C ARG A 359 -13.43 -5.49 6.60
N ASP A 360 -14.49 -6.29 6.72
CA ASP A 360 -14.95 -7.21 5.67
C ASP A 360 -13.81 -8.06 5.08
N ASP A 361 -13.02 -8.67 5.96
CA ASP A 361 -11.83 -9.49 5.64
C ASP A 361 -10.64 -8.75 5.00
N VAL A 362 -10.71 -7.42 4.86
CA VAL A 362 -9.60 -6.58 4.41
C VAL A 362 -8.87 -5.97 5.60
N ASP A 363 -7.54 -5.99 5.56
CA ASP A 363 -6.70 -5.32 6.55
C ASP A 363 -6.85 -3.80 6.44
N ALA A 364 -7.64 -3.23 7.35
CA ALA A 364 -7.91 -1.80 7.42
C ALA A 364 -6.80 -1.05 8.17
N LEU A 365 -6.09 -1.72 9.09
CA LEU A 365 -4.99 -1.15 9.86
C LEU A 365 -4.13 -2.26 10.49
N VAL A 366 -2.81 -2.11 10.43
CA VAL A 366 -1.86 -2.97 11.17
C VAL A 366 -0.86 -2.09 11.92
N VAL A 367 -0.81 -2.19 13.25
CA VAL A 367 0.05 -1.33 14.11
C VAL A 367 0.92 -2.20 15.03
N PRO A 368 2.25 -1.97 15.10
CA PRO A 368 3.11 -2.69 16.03
C PRO A 368 2.75 -2.40 17.49
N LEU A 369 2.84 -3.43 18.33
CA LEU A 369 2.57 -3.37 19.77
C LEU A 369 3.84 -3.62 20.57
N TYR A 370 4.00 -2.82 21.61
CA TYR A 370 5.17 -2.79 22.48
C TYR A 370 4.79 -3.15 23.91
N THR A 371 5.72 -3.76 24.64
CA THR A 371 5.56 -4.02 26.08
C THR A 371 5.54 -2.71 26.86
N GLY A 372 4.59 -2.54 27.79
CA GLY A 372 4.50 -1.32 28.58
C GLY A 372 5.46 -1.23 29.75
N GLU A 373 6.00 -2.36 30.17
CA GLU A 373 6.87 -2.46 31.34
C GLU A 373 7.79 -3.67 31.24
N ALA A 374 8.82 -3.70 32.09
CA ALA A 374 9.72 -4.84 32.20
C ALA A 374 9.13 -5.94 33.09
N VAL A 375 9.39 -7.20 32.74
CA VAL A 375 9.07 -8.35 33.57
C VAL A 375 10.34 -9.16 33.78
N GLU A 376 10.88 -9.08 35.00
CA GLU A 376 12.03 -9.87 35.42
C GLU A 376 11.72 -11.36 35.47
N SER A 377 12.77 -12.19 35.52
CA SER A 377 12.60 -13.62 35.77
C SER A 377 11.93 -13.88 37.13
N GLY A 378 10.98 -14.81 37.13
CA GLY A 378 10.32 -15.28 38.34
C GLY A 378 11.25 -16.17 39.18
N SER A 379 10.82 -16.45 40.40
CA SER A 379 11.50 -17.40 41.29
C SER A 379 11.55 -18.81 40.67
N LEU A 380 12.42 -19.67 41.22
CA LEU A 380 12.53 -21.07 40.77
C LEU A 380 11.18 -21.81 40.83
N SER A 381 10.36 -21.55 41.86
CA SER A 381 9.04 -22.16 42.01
C SER A 381 8.03 -21.64 40.97
N GLN A 382 8.03 -20.35 40.67
CA GLN A 382 7.19 -19.77 39.62
C GLN A 382 7.54 -20.37 38.24
N ARG A 383 8.83 -20.45 37.93
CA ARG A 383 9.31 -21.05 36.67
C ARG A 383 8.99 -22.55 36.57
N ALA A 384 9.07 -23.29 37.67
CA ALA A 384 8.71 -24.71 37.71
C ALA A 384 7.20 -24.93 37.53
N PHE A 385 6.37 -24.06 38.13
CA PHE A 385 4.92 -24.11 37.95
C PHE A 385 4.52 -23.77 36.51
N ASP A 386 5.10 -22.71 35.93
CA ASP A 386 4.87 -22.35 34.53
C ASP A 386 5.28 -23.47 33.57
N ALA A 387 6.41 -24.14 33.83
CA ALA A 387 6.85 -25.29 33.05
C ALA A 387 5.84 -26.44 33.09
N LEU A 388 5.30 -26.74 34.27
CA LEU A 388 4.26 -27.78 34.43
C LEU A 388 2.97 -27.39 33.70
N PHE A 389 2.57 -26.12 33.79
CA PHE A 389 1.39 -25.59 33.13
C PHE A 389 1.53 -25.65 31.60
N GLU A 390 2.64 -25.17 31.04
CA GLU A 390 2.92 -25.25 29.59
C GLU A 390 3.01 -26.68 29.07
N LEU A 391 3.58 -27.62 29.84
CA LEU A 391 3.58 -29.03 29.46
C LEU A 391 2.15 -29.60 29.40
N SER A 392 1.28 -29.22 30.33
CA SER A 392 -0.11 -29.67 30.35
C SER A 392 -0.93 -29.09 29.20
N THR A 393 -0.81 -27.78 28.94
CA THR A 393 -1.53 -27.10 27.84
C THR A 393 -0.97 -27.50 26.48
N GLY A 394 0.34 -27.70 26.36
CA GLY A 394 1.01 -28.21 25.16
C GLY A 394 0.55 -29.61 24.78
N ALA A 395 0.48 -30.53 25.75
CA ALA A 395 -0.02 -31.89 25.52
C ALA A 395 -1.49 -31.92 25.05
N ILE A 396 -2.33 -31.04 25.59
CA ILE A 396 -3.73 -30.91 25.18
C ILE A 396 -3.84 -30.32 23.76
N ARG A 397 -3.03 -29.30 23.45
CA ARG A 397 -2.99 -28.69 22.12
C ARG A 397 -2.53 -29.68 21.05
N ASP A 398 -1.49 -30.46 21.35
CA ASP A 398 -0.97 -31.52 20.47
C ASP A 398 -1.96 -32.68 20.27
N ALA A 399 -2.77 -33.00 21.29
CA ALA A 399 -3.83 -34.00 21.18
C ALA A 399 -4.97 -33.50 20.28
N LEU A 400 -5.39 -32.24 20.44
CA LEU A 400 -6.43 -31.61 19.62
C LEU A 400 -5.99 -31.42 18.15
N SER A 401 -4.73 -31.06 17.90
CA SER A 401 -4.22 -30.89 16.54
C SER A 401 -4.00 -32.20 15.78
N LYS A 402 -4.04 -33.35 16.46
CA LYS A 402 -4.01 -34.69 15.84
C LYS A 402 -5.41 -35.24 15.55
N LEU A 403 -6.45 -34.58 16.07
CA LEU A 403 -7.86 -34.95 15.90
C LEU A 403 -8.58 -34.11 14.82
N LEU A 404 -7.97 -33.00 14.40
CA LEU A 404 -8.35 -32.16 13.27
C LEU A 404 -7.41 -32.43 12.09
#